data_AF-A0A1H8MXZ4-F1
#
_entry.id   AF-A0A1H8MXZ4-F1
#
_cell.length_a   1.000
_cell.length_b   1.000
_cell.length_c   1.000
_cell.angle_alpha   90.00
_cell.angle_beta   90.00
_cell.angle_gamma   90.00
#
_symmetry.space_group_name_H-M   'P 1'
#
loop_
_entity.id
_entity.type
_entity.pdbx_description
1 polymer ?
#
loop_
_entity_poly.entity_id
_entity_poly.type
_entity_poly.pdbx_seq_one_letter_code
_entity_poly.pdbx_strand_id
1 'polypeptide(L)'
;MTEQAETKKISIAYIGQEAIAVTPEDMASLAGRVFPLSERVIGGTGEAFDFAEWLSAFRSGQGVAEDAPLPTHLKVEAVDTFEALIPWEQLKDAAVQFAVDGAPLPKGGPVRLYVPNGSSECLNVKSVIVFRLLHDEGNRGEASYGFKSTFTPDEMRMKR
;
A
#
# COMPACT_ATOMS: atom_id res chain seq x y z
N MET A 1 -24.11 -2.63 -23.34
CA MET A 1 -23.01 -1.64 -23.38
C MET A 1 -22.13 -1.97 -22.20
N THR A 2 -20.98 -2.59 -22.42
CA THR A 2 -20.03 -2.91 -21.36
C THR A 2 -19.30 -1.61 -21.05
N GLU A 3 -19.68 -0.94 -19.95
CA GLU A 3 -18.84 0.10 -19.36
C GLU A 3 -17.47 -0.56 -19.09
N GLN A 4 -16.45 -0.14 -19.84
CA GLN A 4 -15.08 -0.50 -19.50
C GLN A 4 -14.79 0.19 -18.18
N ALA A 5 -14.80 -0.58 -17.09
CA ALA A 5 -14.36 -0.09 -15.80
C ALA A 5 -12.91 0.38 -15.97
N GLU A 6 -12.68 1.68 -15.79
CA GLU A 6 -11.35 2.27 -15.92
C GLU A 6 -10.45 1.65 -14.84
N THR A 7 -9.48 0.82 -15.25
CA THR A 7 -8.57 0.14 -14.32
C THR A 7 -7.67 1.17 -13.64
N LYS A 8 -7.97 1.47 -12.38
CA LYS A 8 -7.21 2.41 -11.56
C LYS A 8 -5.83 1.84 -11.25
N LYS A 9 -4.78 2.60 -11.54
CA LYS A 9 -3.38 2.22 -11.31
C LYS A 9 -2.88 2.66 -9.93
N ILE A 10 -1.86 1.98 -9.46
CA ILE A 10 -1.10 2.30 -8.25
C ILE A 10 0.32 2.64 -8.66
N SER A 11 0.84 3.74 -8.12
CA SER A 11 2.24 4.14 -8.31
C SER A 11 3.13 3.45 -7.28
N ILE A 12 4.14 2.73 -7.74
CA ILE A 12 5.14 2.06 -6.90
C ILE A 12 6.46 2.82 -7.02
N ALA A 13 6.90 3.43 -5.93
CA ALA A 13 8.20 4.06 -5.84
C ALA A 13 9.15 3.17 -5.06
N TYR A 14 10.21 2.71 -5.72
CA TYR A 14 11.33 2.00 -5.10
C TYR A 14 12.58 2.86 -5.20
N ILE A 15 13.42 2.78 -4.18
CA ILE A 15 14.51 3.72 -3.91
C ILE A 15 15.43 3.88 -5.12
N GLY A 16 15.68 5.13 -5.52
CA GLY A 16 16.59 5.46 -6.61
C GLY A 16 16.09 5.07 -8.00
N GLN A 17 14.87 4.54 -8.11
CA GLN A 17 14.23 4.17 -9.37
C GLN A 17 13.07 5.12 -9.70
N GLU A 18 12.77 5.25 -10.98
CA GLU A 18 11.55 5.93 -11.43
C GLU A 18 10.32 5.16 -10.94
N ALA A 19 9.30 5.88 -10.47
CA ALA A 19 8.08 5.25 -10.01
C ALA A 19 7.33 4.63 -11.20
N ILE A 20 6.89 3.37 -11.05
CA ILE A 20 6.12 2.67 -12.06
C ILE A 20 4.64 2.67 -11.70
N ALA A 21 3.76 2.62 -12.71
CA ALA A 21 2.32 2.51 -12.51
C ALA A 21 1.85 1.09 -12.88
N VAL A 22 1.28 0.37 -11.90
CA VAL A 22 0.80 -1.01 -12.05
C VAL A 22 -0.69 -1.12 -11.74
N THR A 23 -1.35 -2.14 -12.26
CA THR A 23 -2.73 -2.45 -11.85
C THR A 23 -2.74 -3.38 -10.63
N PRO A 24 -3.77 -3.32 -9.77
CA PRO A 24 -3.92 -4.27 -8.68
C PRO A 24 -3.91 -5.73 -9.12
N GLU A 25 -4.46 -6.02 -10.29
CA GLU A 25 -4.51 -7.34 -10.91
C GLU A 25 -3.11 -7.84 -11.32
N ASP A 26 -2.27 -6.96 -11.86
CA ASP A 26 -0.86 -7.27 -12.15
C ASP A 26 -0.08 -7.53 -10.85
N MET A 27 -0.33 -6.74 -9.81
CA MET A 27 0.29 -6.96 -8.49
C MET A 27 -0.12 -8.32 -7.90
N ALA A 28 -1.41 -8.65 -7.94
CA ALA A 28 -1.93 -9.93 -7.46
C ALA A 28 -1.36 -11.11 -8.24
N SER A 29 -1.24 -10.98 -9.56
CA SER A 29 -0.64 -12.00 -10.42
C SER A 29 0.85 -12.19 -10.11
N LEU A 30 1.58 -11.09 -9.89
CA LEU A 30 3.00 -11.12 -9.53
C LEU A 30 3.24 -11.75 -8.14
N ALA A 31 2.32 -11.56 -7.19
CA ALA A 31 2.39 -12.18 -5.87
C ALA A 31 2.24 -13.72 -5.91
N GLY A 32 1.78 -14.29 -7.03
CA GLY A 32 1.67 -15.74 -7.24
C GLY A 32 0.52 -16.43 -6.52
N ARG A 33 -0.05 -15.84 -5.46
CA ARG A 33 -1.22 -16.36 -4.74
C ARG A 33 -2.22 -15.27 -4.38
N VAL A 34 -3.47 -15.51 -4.76
CA VAL A 34 -4.65 -14.78 -4.27
C VAL A 34 -5.40 -15.65 -3.27
N PHE A 35 -5.90 -15.05 -2.19
CA PHE A 35 -6.66 -15.70 -1.14
C PHE A 35 -7.86 -14.86 -0.69
N PRO A 36 -8.90 -15.47 -0.10
CA PRO A 36 -9.97 -14.75 0.57
C PRO A 36 -9.42 -13.91 1.73
N LEU A 37 -9.75 -12.63 1.79
CA LEU A 37 -9.28 -11.71 2.84
C LEU A 37 -9.57 -12.22 4.27
N SER A 38 -10.65 -12.99 4.43
CA SER A 38 -11.02 -13.64 5.69
C SER A 38 -9.97 -14.61 6.25
N GLU A 39 -9.01 -15.08 5.45
CA GLU A 39 -7.87 -15.87 5.93
C GLU A 39 -6.97 -15.08 6.89
N ARG A 40 -6.95 -13.74 6.81
CA ARG A 40 -6.07 -12.88 7.63
C ARG A 40 -6.79 -11.84 8.47
N VAL A 41 -7.95 -11.38 8.00
CA VAL A 41 -8.71 -10.33 8.64
C VAL A 41 -10.09 -10.87 9.00
N ILE A 42 -10.39 -10.95 10.29
CA ILE A 42 -11.70 -11.43 10.77
C ILE A 42 -12.80 -10.55 10.19
N GLY A 43 -13.79 -11.17 9.54
CA GLY A 43 -14.88 -10.45 8.86
C GLY A 43 -14.48 -9.78 7.54
N GLY A 44 -13.22 -9.95 7.09
CA GLY A 44 -12.76 -9.51 5.78
C GLY A 44 -13.51 -10.22 4.65
N THR A 45 -13.85 -9.48 3.59
CA THR A 45 -14.55 -9.99 2.41
C THR A 45 -13.76 -9.66 1.15
N GLY A 46 -13.86 -10.50 0.12
CA GLY A 46 -13.17 -10.30 -1.16
C GLY A 46 -11.77 -10.90 -1.20
N GLU A 47 -11.04 -10.56 -2.25
CA GLU A 47 -9.77 -11.16 -2.62
C GLU A 47 -8.59 -10.28 -2.27
N ALA A 48 -7.54 -10.92 -1.75
CA ALA A 48 -6.30 -10.28 -1.36
C ALA A 48 -5.08 -11.12 -1.77
N PHE A 49 -3.92 -10.46 -1.80
CA PHE A 49 -2.62 -11.11 -1.95
C PHE A 49 -1.68 -10.69 -0.82
N ASP A 50 -0.60 -11.45 -0.65
CA ASP A 50 0.41 -11.21 0.38
C ASP A 50 1.37 -10.11 -0.08
N PHE A 51 1.54 -9.07 0.75
CA PHE A 51 2.43 -7.95 0.43
C PHE A 51 3.90 -8.35 0.35
N ALA A 52 4.38 -9.22 1.24
CA ALA A 52 5.77 -9.69 1.27
C ALA A 52 6.10 -10.57 0.05
N GLU A 53 5.19 -11.47 -0.33
CA GLU A 53 5.34 -12.29 -1.55
C GLU A 53 5.36 -11.40 -2.80
N TRP A 54 4.43 -10.45 -2.89
CA TRP A 54 4.41 -9.45 -3.97
C TRP A 54 5.72 -8.68 -4.05
N LEU A 55 6.21 -8.15 -2.92
CA LEU A 55 7.44 -7.37 -2.88
C LEU A 55 8.65 -8.21 -3.33
N SER A 56 8.75 -9.45 -2.85
CA SER A 56 9.84 -10.35 -3.22
C SER A 56 9.90 -10.53 -4.74
N ALA A 57 8.76 -10.85 -5.35
CA ALA A 57 8.62 -10.99 -6.80
C ALA A 57 8.87 -9.67 -7.55
N PHE A 58 8.37 -8.54 -7.03
CA PHE A 58 8.61 -7.21 -7.59
C PHE A 58 10.11 -6.86 -7.61
N ARG A 59 10.81 -7.04 -6.48
CA ARG A 59 12.26 -6.77 -6.37
C ARG A 59 13.05 -7.64 -7.33
N SER A 60 12.73 -8.92 -7.43
CA SER A 60 13.34 -9.84 -8.39
C SER A 60 13.13 -9.36 -9.84
N GLY A 61 11.90 -8.96 -10.19
CA GLY A 61 11.58 -8.40 -11.51
C GLY A 61 12.25 -7.06 -11.83
N GLN A 62 12.63 -6.28 -10.82
CA GLN A 62 13.42 -5.05 -10.96
C GLN A 62 14.94 -5.32 -11.00
N GLY A 63 15.38 -6.58 -10.94
CA GLY A 63 16.81 -6.94 -10.91
C GLY A 63 17.50 -6.60 -9.59
N VAL A 64 16.74 -6.38 -8.51
CA VAL A 64 17.30 -6.18 -7.17
C VAL A 64 17.81 -7.53 -6.65
N ALA A 65 19.06 -7.56 -6.18
CA ALA A 65 19.66 -8.76 -5.62
C ALA A 65 18.88 -9.27 -4.40
N GLU A 66 18.82 -10.60 -4.23
CA GLU A 66 18.08 -11.23 -3.14
C GLU A 66 18.61 -10.83 -1.76
N ASP A 67 19.94 -10.63 -1.64
CA ASP A 67 20.63 -10.22 -0.43
C ASP A 67 20.60 -8.70 -0.19
N ALA A 68 20.06 -7.91 -1.13
CA ALA A 68 19.94 -6.47 -0.93
C ALA A 68 19.05 -6.17 0.28
N PRO A 69 19.33 -5.12 1.06
CA PRO A 69 18.59 -4.81 2.27
C PRO A 69 17.11 -4.54 1.95
N LEU A 70 16.23 -5.09 2.79
CA LEU A 70 14.80 -4.79 2.74
C LEU A 70 14.53 -3.32 3.10
N PRO A 71 13.44 -2.72 2.60
CA PRO A 71 12.99 -1.40 3.05
C PRO A 71 12.85 -1.34 4.58
N THR A 72 13.06 -0.18 5.19
CA THR A 72 12.80 0.01 6.62
C THR A 72 11.35 0.42 6.88
N HIS A 73 10.69 1.04 5.90
CA HIS A 73 9.29 1.45 5.98
C HIS A 73 8.57 1.30 4.64
N LEU A 74 7.26 1.10 4.72
CA LEU A 74 6.33 1.36 3.64
C LEU A 74 5.58 2.66 3.95
N LYS A 75 5.70 3.65 3.08
CA LYS A 75 4.77 4.78 3.08
C LYS A 75 3.66 4.53 2.06
N VAL A 76 2.41 4.67 2.49
CA VAL A 76 1.24 4.60 1.61
C VAL A 76 0.55 5.95 1.53
N GLU A 77 0.00 6.27 0.37
CA GLU A 77 -0.82 7.46 0.15
C GLU A 77 -2.16 7.06 -0.46
N ALA A 78 -3.25 7.55 0.11
CA ALA A 78 -4.59 7.32 -0.34
C ALA A 78 -5.14 8.51 -1.15
N VAL A 79 -6.21 8.24 -1.90
CA VAL A 79 -6.88 9.24 -2.75
C VAL A 79 -7.38 10.47 -1.97
N ASP A 80 -7.71 10.30 -0.69
CA ASP A 80 -8.24 11.34 0.21
C ASP A 80 -7.14 12.09 0.96
N THR A 81 -5.90 12.05 0.47
CA THR A 81 -4.70 12.66 1.07
C THR A 81 -4.26 12.06 2.40
N PHE A 82 -4.92 11.00 2.85
CA PHE A 82 -4.44 10.22 3.99
C PHE A 82 -3.12 9.54 3.63
N GLU A 83 -2.18 9.55 4.57
CA GLU A 83 -0.93 8.81 4.46
C GLU A 83 -0.63 8.04 5.75
N ALA A 84 0.06 6.92 5.59
CA ALA A 84 0.62 6.17 6.71
C ALA A 84 2.05 5.77 6.39
N LEU A 85 2.94 5.92 7.36
CA LEU A 85 4.28 5.38 7.39
C LEU A 85 4.24 4.16 8.31
N ILE A 86 4.46 2.98 7.74
CA ILE A 86 4.37 1.69 8.43
C ILE A 86 5.79 1.11 8.53
N PRO A 87 6.28 0.81 9.75
CA PRO A 87 7.59 0.19 9.93
C PRO A 87 7.57 -1.23 9.40
N TRP A 88 8.71 -1.66 8.85
CA TRP A 88 8.81 -2.95 8.16
C TRP A 88 8.33 -4.14 8.99
N GLU A 89 8.63 -4.12 10.28
CA GLU A 89 8.30 -5.18 11.23
C GLU A 89 6.80 -5.40 11.39
N GLN A 90 5.98 -4.38 11.16
CA GLN A 90 4.52 -4.46 11.25
C GLN A 90 3.86 -4.94 9.95
N LEU A 91 4.59 -4.92 8.83
CA LEU A 91 4.10 -5.42 7.54
C LEU A 91 4.12 -6.94 7.44
N LYS A 92 4.60 -7.63 8.48
CA LYS A 92 4.44 -9.07 8.59
C LYS A 92 2.96 -9.42 8.47
N ASP A 93 2.63 -10.36 7.59
CA ASP A 93 1.25 -10.79 7.28
C ASP A 93 0.36 -9.70 6.63
N ALA A 94 0.92 -8.57 6.20
CA ALA A 94 0.16 -7.53 5.53
C ALA A 94 -0.52 -8.08 4.25
N ALA A 95 -1.77 -7.69 4.07
CA ALA A 95 -2.62 -8.17 2.98
C ALA A 95 -3.10 -6.99 2.14
N VAL A 96 -3.04 -7.14 0.82
CA VAL A 96 -3.52 -6.12 -0.12
C VAL A 96 -4.80 -6.64 -0.75
N GLN A 97 -5.93 -6.07 -0.33
CA GLN A 97 -7.24 -6.36 -0.89
C GLN A 97 -7.43 -5.57 -2.20
N PHE A 98 -7.86 -6.24 -3.27
CA PHE A 98 -8.01 -5.62 -4.59
C PHE A 98 -9.34 -5.90 -5.30
N ALA A 99 -10.06 -6.94 -4.88
CA ALA A 99 -11.34 -7.29 -5.47
C ALA A 99 -12.36 -7.76 -4.42
N VAL A 100 -13.63 -7.77 -4.83
CA VAL A 100 -14.75 -8.44 -4.16
C VAL A 100 -15.58 -9.14 -5.24
N ASP A 101 -15.79 -10.45 -5.09
CA ASP A 101 -16.57 -11.28 -6.03
C ASP A 101 -16.04 -11.21 -7.48
N GLY A 102 -14.71 -11.17 -7.63
CA GLY A 102 -14.01 -11.08 -8.90
C GLY A 102 -14.04 -9.70 -9.56
N ALA A 103 -14.65 -8.70 -8.93
CA ALA A 103 -14.74 -7.33 -9.44
C ALA A 103 -13.83 -6.37 -8.65
N PRO A 104 -13.29 -5.31 -9.29
CA PRO A 104 -12.52 -4.29 -8.60
C PRO A 104 -13.30 -3.68 -7.42
N LEU A 105 -12.57 -3.21 -6.39
CA LEU A 105 -13.19 -2.67 -5.19
C LEU A 105 -14.20 -1.53 -5.50
N PRO A 106 -15.49 -1.69 -5.14
CA PRO A 106 -16.49 -0.66 -5.41
C PRO A 106 -16.30 0.59 -4.53
N LYS A 107 -15.75 0.42 -3.32
CA LYS A 107 -15.36 1.48 -2.39
C LYS A 107 -14.02 1.14 -1.75
N GLY A 108 -13.18 2.13 -1.50
CA GLY A 108 -11.87 1.90 -0.90
C GLY A 108 -10.80 1.39 -1.88
N GLY A 109 -11.04 1.50 -3.19
CA GLY A 109 -10.10 1.09 -4.25
C GLY A 109 -9.19 2.23 -4.76
N PRO A 110 -8.11 1.93 -5.49
CA PRO A 110 -7.87 0.67 -6.21
C PRO A 110 -7.49 -0.53 -5.34
N VAL A 111 -6.80 -0.30 -4.21
CA VAL A 111 -6.55 -1.34 -3.21
C VAL A 111 -6.76 -0.82 -1.79
N ARG A 112 -6.97 -1.75 -0.87
CA ARG A 112 -6.92 -1.50 0.56
C ARG A 112 -5.79 -2.33 1.19
N LEU A 113 -4.92 -1.67 1.92
CA LEU A 113 -3.88 -2.32 2.71
C LEU A 113 -4.46 -2.69 4.08
N TYR A 114 -4.19 -3.92 4.53
CA TYR A 114 -4.41 -4.36 5.90
C TYR A 114 -3.08 -4.74 6.52
N VAL A 115 -2.88 -4.31 7.76
CA VAL A 115 -1.66 -4.53 8.56
C VAL A 115 -2.09 -5.20 9.87
N PRO A 116 -2.32 -6.53 9.90
CA PRO A 116 -2.88 -7.22 11.07
C PRO A 116 -2.02 -7.10 12.33
N ASN A 117 -0.70 -7.01 12.14
CA ASN A 117 0.28 -6.82 13.21
C ASN A 117 0.60 -5.33 13.46
N GLY A 118 -0.23 -4.43 12.90
CA GLY A 118 -0.06 -2.99 13.03
C GLY A 118 -0.33 -2.51 14.45
N SER A 119 0.38 -1.46 14.88
CA SER A 119 0.15 -0.83 16.17
C SER A 119 -1.17 -0.04 16.26
N SER A 120 -1.84 0.19 15.13
CA SER A 120 -3.08 0.96 15.04
C SER A 120 -3.92 0.54 13.83
N GLU A 121 -5.25 0.59 13.97
CA GLU A 121 -6.18 0.38 12.85
C GLU A 121 -6.03 1.41 11.74
N CYS A 122 -5.48 2.60 12.04
CA CYS A 122 -5.20 3.64 11.05
C CYS A 122 -4.17 3.21 10.00
N LEU A 123 -3.41 2.14 10.24
CA LEU A 123 -2.50 1.54 9.27
C LEU A 123 -3.22 0.68 8.23
N ASN A 124 -4.51 0.38 8.44
CA ASN A 124 -5.37 -0.31 7.47
C ASN A 124 -5.92 0.67 6.42
N VAL A 125 -5.03 1.17 5.56
CA VAL A 125 -5.32 2.28 4.66
C VAL A 125 -6.18 1.87 3.47
N LYS A 126 -7.27 2.62 3.24
CA LYS A 126 -8.21 2.45 2.12
C LYS A 126 -7.78 3.30 0.93
N SER A 127 -8.22 2.92 -0.27
CA SER A 127 -8.06 3.70 -1.50
C SER A 127 -6.60 4.08 -1.78
N VAL A 128 -5.67 3.14 -1.54
CA VAL A 128 -4.24 3.42 -1.70
C VAL A 128 -3.91 3.55 -3.17
N ILE A 129 -3.23 4.64 -3.52
CA ILE A 129 -2.82 4.98 -4.88
C ILE A 129 -1.29 5.07 -5.03
N VAL A 130 -0.55 5.13 -3.93
CA VAL A 130 0.93 5.11 -3.94
C VAL A 130 1.46 4.18 -2.86
N PHE A 131 2.39 3.32 -3.24
CA PHE A 131 3.31 2.64 -2.32
C PHE A 131 4.72 3.21 -2.51
N ARG A 132 5.35 3.70 -1.44
CA ARG A 132 6.76 4.08 -1.42
C ARG A 132 7.53 3.20 -0.45
N LEU A 133 8.51 2.49 -0.98
CA LEU A 133 9.40 1.61 -0.23
C LEU A 133 10.63 2.44 0.16
N LEU A 134 10.86 2.65 1.45
CA LEU A 134 11.84 3.62 1.96
C LEU A 134 12.97 2.93 2.74
N HIS A 135 14.20 3.45 2.63
CA HIS A 135 15.33 3.16 3.53
C HIS A 135 15.59 4.41 4.35
N ASP A 136 15.00 4.44 5.53
CA ASP A 136 15.25 5.44 6.55
C ASP A 136 15.58 4.72 7.85
N GLU A 137 16.88 4.65 8.17
CA GLU A 137 17.37 4.02 9.40
C GLU A 137 17.12 4.91 10.63
N GLY A 138 17.00 6.23 10.43
CA GLY A 138 16.84 7.21 11.50
C GLY A 138 15.50 7.13 12.22
N ASN A 139 14.43 6.76 11.52
CA ASN A 139 13.08 6.61 12.08
C ASN A 139 12.65 5.14 12.20
N ARG A 140 13.58 4.19 12.17
CA ARG A 140 13.28 2.75 12.14
C ARG A 140 12.38 2.34 13.32
N GLY A 141 11.24 1.75 12.99
CA GLY A 141 10.28 1.23 13.96
C GLY A 141 9.17 2.21 14.34
N GLU A 142 9.24 3.47 13.89
CA GLU A 142 8.18 4.43 14.12
C GLU A 142 7.03 4.27 13.10
N ALA A 143 5.82 4.16 13.63
CA ALA A 143 4.60 4.22 12.82
C ALA A 143 3.98 5.61 12.95
N SER A 144 3.57 6.21 11.83
CA SER A 144 2.84 7.48 11.82
C SER A 144 1.74 7.45 10.77
N TYR A 145 0.68 8.22 11.00
CA TYR A 145 -0.44 8.33 10.08
C TYR A 145 -1.18 9.65 10.27
N GLY A 146 -1.82 10.11 9.21
CA GLY A 146 -2.58 11.35 9.24
C GLY A 146 -2.92 11.82 7.83
N PHE A 147 -3.59 12.97 7.76
CA PHE A 147 -3.82 13.66 6.51
C PHE A 147 -2.64 14.57 6.21
N LYS A 148 -2.24 14.64 4.94
CA LYS A 148 -1.28 15.65 4.49
C LYS A 148 -1.81 17.03 4.88
N SER A 149 -1.12 17.66 5.83
CA SER A 149 -1.39 19.05 6.18
C SER A 149 -0.92 19.93 5.04
N THR A 150 -1.85 20.34 4.17
CA THR A 150 -1.65 21.51 3.32
C THR A 150 -1.83 22.74 4.21
N PHE A 151 -0.86 23.02 5.08
CA PHE A 151 -0.75 24.34 5.69
C PHE A 151 0.61 24.87 5.26
N THR A 152 0.60 25.78 4.29
CA THR A 152 1.79 26.59 4.06
C THR A 152 1.95 27.55 5.25
N PRO A 153 3.18 27.94 5.63
CA PRO A 153 3.40 28.93 6.69
C PRO A 153 2.61 30.24 6.49
N ASP A 154 2.19 30.53 5.26
CA ASP A 154 1.41 31.71 4.90
C ASP A 154 -0.04 31.68 5.44
N GLU A 155 -0.65 30.49 5.57
CA GLU A 155 -2.03 30.34 6.04
C GLU A 155 -2.18 30.48 7.57
N MET A 156 -1.10 30.27 8.33
CA MET A 156 -1.09 30.50 9.78
C MET A 156 -1.04 31.99 10.16
N ARG A 157 -0.92 32.90 9.18
CA ARG A 157 -0.81 34.35 9.43
C ARG A 157 -2.14 35.10 9.41
N MET A 158 -3.27 34.41 9.23
CA MET A 158 -4.61 35.00 9.17
C MET A 158 -5.58 34.37 10.17
N LYS A 159 -5.27 34.46 11.46
CA LYS A 159 -6.28 34.57 12.53
C LYS A 159 -5.82 35.63 13.53
N ARG A 160 -6.19 36.88 13.25
CA ARG A 160 -6.33 37.92 14.26
C ARG A 160 -7.71 37.80 14.88
#